data_AF-A0A962S5V0-F1
#
_entry.id   AF-A0A962S5V0-F1
#
_cell.length_a   1.000
_cell.length_b   1.000
_cell.length_c   1.000
_cell.angle_alpha   90.00
_cell.angle_beta   90.00
_cell.angle_gamma   90.00
#
_symmetry.space_group_name_H-M   'P 1'
#
loop_
_entity.id
_entity.type
_entity.pdbx_description
1 polymer ?
#
loop_
_entity_poly.entity_id
_entity_poly.type
_entity_poly.pdbx_seq_one_letter_code
_entity_poly.pdbx_strand_id
1 'polypeptide(L)' 'MAKNIILYIADPEAARASWLICDDQGTPVSAARHDTLENIAPQIEGRKVTVVVPAEWVTLTSVTVPGSTARAIKGVA' A
#
# COMPACT_ATOMS: atom_id res chain seq x y z
N MET A 1 6.62 20.21 3.03
CA MET A 1 5.29 19.60 2.91
C MET A 1 5.53 18.16 2.53
N ALA A 2 5.20 17.21 3.42
CA ALA A 2 5.37 15.82 3.05
C ALA A 2 4.30 15.50 2.00
N LYS A 3 4.64 14.65 1.05
CA LYS A 3 3.74 14.24 -0.03
C LYS A 3 3.68 12.74 0.10
N ASN A 4 2.50 12.18 0.30
CA ASN A 4 2.33 10.74 0.39
C ASN A 4 2.26 10.16 -1.02
N ILE A 5 2.73 8.94 -1.22
CA ILE A 5 2.56 8.22 -2.48
C ILE A 5 1.64 7.04 -2.25
N ILE A 6 0.57 6.94 -3.03
CA ILE A 6 -0.27 5.75 -3.10
C ILE A 6 0.18 4.94 -4.31
N LEU A 7 0.73 3.76 -4.06
CA LEU A 7 1.21 2.82 -5.07
C LEU A 7 0.27 1.62 -5.13
N TYR A 8 -0.41 1.45 -6.24
CA TYR A 8 -1.22 0.28 -6.54
C TYR A 8 -0.42 -0.71 -7.38
N ILE A 9 -0.19 -1.90 -6.81
CA ILE A 9 0.51 -3.00 -7.49
C ILE A 9 -0.57 -3.90 -8.10
N ALA A 10 -0.73 -3.85 -9.43
CA ALA A 10 -1.77 -4.62 -10.13
C ALA A 10 -1.32 -6.05 -10.47
N ASP A 11 -0.01 -6.27 -10.59
CA ASP A 11 0.61 -7.56 -10.86
C ASP A 11 1.91 -7.63 -10.04
N PRO A 12 2.12 -8.63 -9.16
CA PRO A 12 3.27 -8.66 -8.27
C PRO A 12 4.52 -9.17 -8.98
N GLU A 13 4.36 -9.80 -10.15
CA GLU A 13 5.42 -10.26 -11.03
C GLU A 13 5.74 -9.21 -12.09
N ALA A 14 4.84 -8.26 -12.35
CA ALA A 14 5.11 -7.13 -13.22
C ALA A 14 6.02 -6.09 -12.56
N ALA A 15 7.04 -5.65 -13.29
CA ALA A 15 7.83 -4.48 -12.95
C ALA A 15 7.05 -3.15 -13.09
N ARG A 16 5.73 -3.18 -13.27
CA ARG A 16 4.87 -2.02 -13.53
C ARG A 16 3.81 -1.87 -12.46
N ALA A 17 3.53 -0.63 -12.09
CA ALA A 17 2.52 -0.29 -11.11
C ALA A 17 1.80 1.00 -11.50
N SER A 18 0.66 1.23 -10.87
CA SER A 18 -0.04 2.51 -10.97
C SER A 18 0.19 3.30 -9.68
N TRP A 19 0.43 4.60 -9.77
CA TRP A 19 0.56 5.42 -8.58
C TRP A 19 0.03 6.83 -8.75
N LEU A 20 -0.21 7.48 -7.63
CA LEU A 20 -0.54 8.89 -7.55
C LEU A 20 0.11 9.52 -6.32
N ILE A 21 0.41 10.80 -6.41
CA ILE A 21 0.97 11.58 -5.32
C ILE A 21 -0.18 12.28 -4.60
N CYS A 22 -0.22 12.14 -3.29
CA CYS A 22 -1.14 12.82 -2.39
C CYS A 22 -0.43 13.89 -1.56
N ASP A 23 -1.19 14.84 -1.05
CA ASP A 23 -0.77 15.68 0.07
C ASP A 23 -0.82 14.92 1.42
N ASP A 24 -0.55 15.66 2.50
CA ASP A 24 -0.59 15.15 3.88
C ASP A 24 -1.99 14.71 4.34
N GLN A 25 -3.05 15.13 3.64
CA GLN A 25 -4.44 14.76 3.93
C GLN A 25 -4.92 13.59 3.07
N GLY A 26 -4.09 13.07 2.17
CA GLY A 26 -4.46 11.99 1.25
C GLY A 26 -5.18 12.48 -0.01
N THR A 27 -5.25 13.79 -0.25
CA THR A 27 -5.87 14.34 -1.47
C THR A 27 -4.91 14.18 -2.65
N PRO A 28 -5.34 13.64 -3.81
CA PRO A 28 -4.52 13.54 -5.00
C PRO A 28 -4.07 14.93 -5.50
N VAL A 29 -2.76 15.13 -5.63
CA VAL A 29 -2.15 16.34 -6.19
C VAL A 29 -1.46 16.08 -7.53
N SER A 30 -1.51 14.84 -8.02
CA SER A 30 -1.07 14.46 -9.37
C SER A 30 -2.11 13.60 -10.05
N ALA A 31 -2.08 13.57 -11.38
CA ALA A 31 -2.74 12.52 -12.13
C ALA A 31 -2.15 11.15 -11.77
N ALA A 32 -2.94 10.10 -11.92
CA ALA A 32 -2.46 8.73 -11.83
C ALA A 32 -1.46 8.45 -12.97
N ARG A 33 -0.36 7.79 -12.65
CA ARG A 33 0.65 7.33 -13.61
C ARG A 33 0.68 5.81 -13.60
N HIS A 34 0.97 5.21 -14.76
CA HIS A 34 1.12 3.76 -14.91
C HIS A 34 2.42 3.47 -15.64
N ASP A 35 3.43 3.03 -14.91
CA ASP A 35 4.80 2.92 -15.41
C ASP A 35 5.63 1.96 -14.54
N THR A 36 6.94 1.86 -14.75
CA THR A 36 7.79 0.91 -14.02
C THR A 36 8.11 1.35 -12.59
N LEU A 37 8.43 0.39 -11.71
CA LEU A 37 8.81 0.66 -10.33
C LEU A 37 10.13 1.46 -10.21
N GLU A 38 11.04 1.32 -11.17
CA GLU A 38 12.27 2.11 -11.25
C GLU A 38 11.98 3.60 -11.46
N ASN A 39 10.93 3.92 -12.23
CA ASN A 39 10.55 5.31 -12.53
C ASN A 39 9.90 6.03 -11.35
N ILE A 40 9.36 5.29 -10.36
CA ILE A 40 8.84 5.88 -9.13
C ILE A 40 9.90 5.99 -8.03
N ALA A 41 10.98 5.20 -8.07
CA ALA A 41 12.01 5.18 -7.03
C ALA A 41 12.56 6.58 -6.65
N PRO A 42 12.88 7.49 -7.60
CA PRO A 42 13.34 8.85 -7.27
C PRO A 42 12.27 9.73 -6.61
N GLN A 43 10.99 9.37 -6.76
CA GLN A 43 9.88 10.14 -6.20
C GLN A 43 9.56 9.74 -4.76
N ILE A 44 10.00 8.55 -4.32
CA ILE A 44 9.72 7.98 -3.00
C ILE A 44 10.63 8.52 -1.90
N GLU A 45 11.82 8.99 -2.24
CA GLU A 45 12.80 9.45 -1.25
C GLU A 45 12.22 10.55 -0.33
N GLY A 46 12.30 10.33 0.98
CA GLY A 46 11.77 11.24 2.00
C GLY A 46 10.24 11.31 2.10
N ARG A 47 9.52 10.38 1.46
CA ARG A 47 8.05 10.32 1.46
C ARG A 47 7.53 9.05 2.09
N LYS A 48 6.33 9.13 2.68
CA LYS A 48 5.58 7.96 3.08
C LYS A 48 4.97 7.31 1.83
N VAL A 49 5.14 6.00 1.71
CA VAL A 49 4.54 5.20 0.65
C VAL A 49 3.48 4.29 1.26
N THR A 50 2.28 4.34 0.68
CA THR A 50 1.20 3.41 0.97
C THR A 50 1.05 2.48 -0.23
N VAL A 51 1.27 1.19 0.01
CA VAL A 51 1.10 0.15 -1.01
C VAL A 51 -0.31 -0.43 -0.90
N VAL A 52 -1.03 -0.41 -2.00
CA VAL A 52 -2.34 -1.04 -2.16
C VAL A 52 -2.15 -2.27 -3.03
N VAL A 53 -2.53 -3.42 -2.48
CA VAL A 53 -2.49 -4.71 -3.18
C VAL A 53 -3.91 -5.12 -3.60
N PRO A 54 -4.07 -5.91 -4.68
CA PRO A 54 -5.36 -6.41 -5.10
C PRO A 54 -5.93 -7.38 -4.05
N ALA A 55 -7.25 -7.33 -3.88
CA ALA A 55 -7.93 -8.08 -2.82
C ALA A 55 -7.79 -9.60 -3.03
N GLU A 56 -7.68 -10.05 -4.27
CA GLU A 56 -7.46 -11.44 -4.66
C GLU A 56 -6.14 -12.02 -4.15
N TRP A 57 -5.17 -11.20 -3.75
CA TRP A 57 -3.89 -11.66 -3.18
C TRP A 57 -3.87 -11.71 -1.66
N VAL A 58 -4.93 -11.24 -1.00
CA VAL A 58 -5.02 -11.21 0.45
C VAL A 58 -6.20 -12.04 0.94
N THR A 59 -5.99 -12.80 2.03
CA THR A 59 -7.09 -13.49 2.71
C THR A 59 -7.57 -12.62 3.86
N LEU A 60 -8.79 -12.09 3.73
CA LEU A 60 -9.48 -11.40 4.82
C LEU A 60 -10.44 -12.39 5.48
N THR A 61 -10.21 -12.71 6.74
CA THR A 61 -11.05 -13.64 7.49
C THR A 61 -11.29 -13.14 8.91
N SER A 62 -12.45 -13.49 9.45
CA SER A 62 -12.78 -13.28 10.86
C SER A 62 -12.63 -14.59 11.61
N VAL A 63 -12.04 -14.53 12.80
CA VAL A 63 -11.90 -15.69 13.66
C VAL A 63 -12.28 -15.31 15.09
N THR A 64 -13.07 -16.16 15.75
CA THR A 64 -13.33 -16.03 17.19
C THR A 64 -12.21 -16.70 17.96
N VAL A 65 -11.63 -15.96 18.90
CA VAL A 65 -10.49 -16.42 19.68
C VAL A 65 -10.95 -16.83 21.07
N PRO A 66 -10.76 -18.09 21.48
CA PRO A 66 -11.05 -18.52 22.85
C PRO A 66 -10.25 -17.70 23.86
N GLY A 67 -10.89 -17.31 24.97
CA GLY A 67 -10.34 -16.31 25.91
C GLY A 67 -8.97 -16.65 26.52
N SER A 68 -8.62 -17.94 26.64
CA SER A 68 -7.32 -18.38 27.16
C SER A 68 -6.16 -18.21 26.17
N THR A 69 -6.43 -18.10 24.86
CA THR A 69 -5.42 -18.00 23.80
C THR A 69 -5.34 -16.64 23.12
N ALA A 70 -6.21 -15.70 23.50
CA ALA A 70 -6.27 -14.34 22.92
C ALA A 70 -4.93 -13.59 22.95
N ARG A 71 -4.12 -13.76 24.01
CA ARG A 71 -2.81 -13.09 24.14
C ARG A 71 -1.72 -13.69 23.25
N ALA A 72 -1.91 -14.91 22.76
CA ALA A 72 -0.95 -15.59 21.90
C ALA A 72 -1.10 -15.20 20.42
N ILE A 73 -2.20 -14.52 20.06
CA ILE A 73 -2.40 -14.02 18.71
C ILE A 73 -1.62 -12.73 18.54
N LYS A 74 -0.59 -12.77 17.69
CA LYS A 74 -0.05 -11.55 17.08
C LYS A 74 -1.01 -11.14 15.97
N GLY A 75 -1.91 -10.22 16.28
CA GLY A 75 -2.64 -9.51 15.23
C GLY A 75 -1.60 -8.83 14.34
N VAL A 76 -1.61 -9.16 13.05
CA VAL A 76 -0.91 -8.35 12.05
C VAL A 76 -1.82 -7.15 11.83
N ALA A 77 -1.55 -6.08 12.58
CA ALA A 77 -2.21 -4.79 12.43
C ALA A 77 -1.69 -4.07 11.18
#